data_AF-A0A4Q3CDM2-F1
#
_entry.id   AF-A0A4Q3CDM2-F1
#
_cell.length_a   1.000
_cell.length_b   1.000
_cell.length_c   1.000
_cell.angle_alpha   90.00
_cell.angle_beta   90.00
_cell.angle_gamma   90.00
#
_symmetry.space_group_name_H-M   'P 1'
#
loop_
_entity.id
_entity.type
_entity.pdbx_description
1 polymer ?
#
loop_
_entity_poly.entity_id
_entity_poly.type
_entity_poly.pdbx_seq_one_letter_code
_entity_poly.pdbx_strand_id
1 'polypeptide(L)'
;MKLLTLIIFTVGFTTSAFSQTGRVGIGITTPAALLHVNGEGVLFTATTQDLQVFPPVQGSGIRMMWFGNRGAFRAGRVTGTHWDRDSIGQYSSAFGYNSKASGIGSFAANYGSSATGNYATSIGYNNSATSSAAVALGSGNSATGIYSVAMGVINQSTAAAATTSGFVNQANGDYAVAMGDQNVA
;
A
#
# COMPACT_ATOMS: atom_id res chain seq x y z
N MET A 1 -58.28 27.48 42.90
CA MET A 1 -57.89 27.33 41.49
C MET A 1 -56.37 27.22 41.42
N LYS A 2 -55.80 26.02 41.30
CA LYS A 2 -54.36 25.82 41.12
C LYS A 2 -54.05 26.05 39.64
N LEU A 3 -53.24 27.06 39.32
CA LEU A 3 -52.75 27.28 37.96
C LEU A 3 -51.79 26.12 37.61
N LEU A 4 -52.10 25.38 36.54
CA LEU A 4 -51.22 24.37 35.98
C LEU A 4 -50.29 25.07 34.98
N THR A 5 -49.01 25.24 35.33
CA THR A 5 -48.00 25.79 34.42
C THR A 5 -47.61 24.71 33.42
N LEU A 6 -47.97 24.90 32.15
CA LEU A 6 -47.54 24.05 31.03
C LEU A 6 -46.09 24.40 30.66
N ILE A 7 -45.15 23.51 30.91
CA ILE A 7 -43.75 23.65 30.47
C ILE A 7 -43.62 22.94 29.12
N ILE A 8 -43.45 23.72 28.03
CA ILE A 8 -43.14 23.20 26.70
C ILE A 8 -41.63 23.02 26.61
N PHE A 9 -41.14 21.79 26.46
CA PHE A 9 -39.74 21.53 26.12
C PHE A 9 -39.56 21.63 24.61
N THR A 10 -39.00 22.75 24.15
CA THR A 10 -38.47 22.85 22.79
C THR A 10 -37.12 22.12 22.78
N VAL A 11 -37.06 20.92 22.21
CA VAL A 11 -35.77 20.27 21.92
C VAL A 11 -35.19 20.95 20.69
N GLY A 12 -34.37 21.98 20.92
CA GLY A 12 -33.60 22.62 19.86
C GLY A 12 -32.58 21.63 19.30
N PHE A 13 -32.89 20.99 18.18
CA PHE A 13 -31.88 20.36 17.35
C PHE A 13 -31.06 21.46 16.69
N THR A 14 -30.00 21.90 17.36
CA THR A 14 -28.91 22.60 16.68
C THR A 14 -28.07 21.51 16.03
N THR A 15 -28.01 21.51 14.70
CA THR A 15 -26.98 20.77 13.97
C THR A 15 -25.65 21.46 14.25
N SER A 16 -25.02 21.15 15.38
CA SER A 16 -23.64 21.52 15.62
C SER A 16 -22.80 20.79 14.56
N ALA A 17 -22.32 21.55 13.59
CA ALA A 17 -21.21 21.12 12.75
C ALA A 17 -20.05 20.80 13.72
N PHE A 18 -19.80 19.51 13.91
CA PHE A 18 -18.70 19.03 14.73
C PHE A 18 -17.39 19.37 14.02
N SER A 19 -16.84 20.56 14.27
CA SER A 19 -15.38 20.70 14.26
C SER A 19 -14.87 19.96 15.50
N GLN A 20 -14.88 18.63 15.43
CA GLN A 20 -14.30 17.80 16.47
C GLN A 20 -12.79 17.90 16.32
N THR A 21 -12.20 18.82 17.08
CA THR A 21 -10.77 18.81 17.41
C THR A 21 -10.41 17.62 18.33
N GLY A 22 -11.37 16.74 18.63
CA GLY A 22 -11.26 15.54 19.46
C GLY A 22 -11.67 14.25 18.73
N ARG A 23 -11.78 13.15 19.50
CA ARG A 23 -12.09 11.81 18.98
C ARG A 23 -13.56 11.67 18.58
N VAL A 24 -13.81 11.27 17.34
CA VAL A 24 -15.14 11.03 16.80
C VAL A 24 -15.57 9.60 17.08
N GLY A 25 -16.61 9.44 17.90
CA GLY A 25 -17.33 8.17 18.05
C GLY A 25 -18.54 8.11 17.15
N ILE A 26 -18.81 6.93 16.57
CA ILE A 26 -20.04 6.59 15.89
C ILE A 26 -20.68 5.45 16.68
N GLY A 27 -21.76 5.73 17.41
CA GLY A 27 -22.44 4.73 18.25
C GLY A 27 -21.76 4.45 19.60
N ILE A 28 -20.73 5.23 19.98
CA ILE A 28 -20.06 5.15 21.27
C ILE A 28 -19.84 6.55 21.84
N THR A 29 -20.21 6.75 23.10
CA THR A 29 -20.12 8.07 23.79
C THR A 29 -18.75 8.33 24.40
N THR A 30 -17.90 7.30 24.45
CA THR A 30 -16.52 7.35 24.94
C THR A 30 -15.56 6.76 23.89
N PRO A 31 -15.24 7.50 22.81
CA PRO A 31 -14.47 6.99 21.68
C PRO A 31 -12.99 6.72 22.02
N ALA A 32 -12.46 5.56 21.59
CA ALA A 32 -11.09 5.15 21.85
C ALA A 32 -10.08 5.60 20.75
N ALA A 33 -10.54 6.07 19.59
CA ALA A 33 -9.73 6.51 18.43
C ALA A 33 -10.29 7.78 17.76
N LEU A 34 -9.53 8.42 16.85
CA LEU A 34 -10.00 9.63 16.10
C LEU A 34 -11.29 9.38 15.34
N LEU A 35 -11.48 8.15 14.85
CA LEU A 35 -12.75 7.58 14.42
C LEU A 35 -12.92 6.23 15.14
N HIS A 36 -13.92 6.08 16.00
CA HIS A 36 -14.30 4.82 16.66
C HIS A 36 -15.75 4.50 16.33
N VAL A 37 -15.99 3.42 15.59
CA VAL A 37 -17.34 2.95 15.26
C VAL A 37 -17.72 1.81 16.20
N ASN A 38 -18.84 1.93 16.90
CA ASN A 38 -19.45 0.86 17.65
C ASN A 38 -20.06 -0.14 16.64
N GLY A 39 -19.37 -1.27 16.43
CA GLY A 39 -19.65 -2.26 15.41
C GLY A 39 -18.38 -3.04 15.05
N GLU A 40 -18.44 -3.89 14.03
CA GLU A 40 -17.33 -4.81 13.69
C GLU A 40 -16.26 -4.21 12.76
N GLY A 41 -16.40 -2.97 12.26
CA GLY A 41 -15.46 -2.44 11.27
C GLY A 41 -15.52 -0.94 10.99
N VAL A 42 -14.58 -0.51 10.13
CA VAL A 42 -14.42 0.88 9.65
C VAL A 42 -14.38 0.88 8.12
N LEU A 43 -15.23 1.70 7.50
CA LEU A 43 -15.25 1.89 6.05
C LEU A 43 -14.46 3.15 5.65
N PHE A 44 -13.57 3.01 4.67
CA PHE A 44 -12.84 4.12 4.06
C PHE A 44 -13.24 4.24 2.59
N THR A 45 -13.61 5.45 2.14
CA THR A 45 -13.98 5.72 0.74
C THR A 45 -13.23 6.93 0.20
N ALA A 46 -13.15 7.02 -1.13
CA ALA A 46 -12.70 8.21 -1.84
C ALA A 46 -13.50 8.34 -3.14
N THR A 47 -13.81 9.57 -3.55
CA THR A 47 -14.71 9.85 -4.67
C THR A 47 -14.00 10.38 -5.91
N THR A 48 -12.73 10.77 -5.80
CA THR A 48 -11.93 11.31 -6.89
C THR A 48 -10.54 10.69 -6.93
N GLN A 49 -10.05 10.45 -8.15
CA GLN A 49 -8.66 10.09 -8.38
C GLN A 49 -7.89 11.37 -8.74
N ASP A 50 -6.94 11.76 -7.87
CA ASP A 50 -6.07 12.91 -8.09
C ASP A 50 -4.63 12.52 -7.77
N LEU A 51 -3.75 12.66 -8.75
CA LEU A 51 -2.35 12.28 -8.65
C LEU A 51 -1.47 13.37 -8.04
N GLN A 52 -1.95 14.61 -7.93
CA GLN A 52 -1.18 15.74 -7.40
C GLN A 52 -1.27 15.87 -5.87
N VAL A 53 -2.28 15.24 -5.26
CA VAL A 53 -2.49 15.25 -3.81
C VAL A 53 -1.38 14.48 -3.09
N PHE A 54 -0.99 14.99 -1.92
CA PHE A 54 -0.06 14.31 -1.03
C PHE A 54 -0.79 13.25 -0.19
N PRO A 55 -0.15 12.12 0.11
CA PRO A 55 -0.72 11.16 1.06
C PRO A 55 -0.89 11.82 2.44
N PRO A 56 -1.77 11.28 3.32
CA PRO A 56 -2.02 11.85 4.65
C PRO A 56 -0.76 12.13 5.48
N VAL A 57 0.30 11.32 5.30
CA VAL A 57 1.61 11.50 5.94
C VAL A 57 2.72 11.10 4.97
N GLN A 58 3.86 11.81 5.01
CA GLN A 58 5.09 11.52 4.26
C GLN A 58 6.29 11.35 5.21
N GLY A 59 7.41 10.89 4.68
CA GLY A 59 8.67 10.71 5.40
C GLY A 59 8.71 9.44 6.24
N SER A 60 9.60 9.38 7.24
CA SER A 60 9.76 8.17 8.07
C SER A 60 8.55 7.91 8.99
N GLY A 61 8.37 6.67 9.44
CA GLY A 61 7.42 6.33 10.50
C GLY A 61 6.77 4.95 10.34
N ILE A 62 6.02 4.56 11.36
CA ILE A 62 5.14 3.38 11.35
C ILE A 62 3.71 3.87 11.12
N ARG A 63 2.99 3.28 10.17
CA ARG A 63 1.59 3.66 9.90
C ARG A 63 0.84 2.58 9.14
N MET A 64 -0.47 2.53 9.38
CA MET A 64 -1.46 2.05 8.43
C MET A 64 -2.04 3.29 7.74
N MET A 65 -2.09 3.29 6.42
CA MET A 65 -2.50 4.46 5.64
C MET A 65 -3.30 4.03 4.42
N TRP A 66 -4.55 4.50 4.37
CA TRP A 66 -5.35 4.52 3.15
C TRP A 66 -5.11 5.85 2.43
N PHE A 67 -4.60 5.79 1.20
CA PHE A 67 -4.50 6.97 0.35
C PHE A 67 -5.59 6.92 -0.72
N GLY A 68 -6.74 7.46 -0.35
CA GLY A 68 -7.98 7.37 -1.10
C GLY A 68 -7.88 7.82 -2.55
N ASN A 69 -7.22 8.96 -2.83
CA ASN A 69 -7.09 9.48 -4.20
C ASN A 69 -6.30 8.57 -5.14
N ARG A 70 -5.53 7.61 -4.59
CA ARG A 70 -4.83 6.59 -5.39
C ARG A 70 -5.41 5.21 -5.19
N GLY A 71 -6.44 5.03 -4.36
CA GLY A 71 -6.92 3.69 -3.96
C GLY A 71 -5.81 2.82 -3.37
N ALA A 72 -4.81 3.45 -2.73
CA ALA A 72 -3.58 2.79 -2.35
C ALA A 72 -3.57 2.49 -0.85
N PHE A 73 -3.07 1.31 -0.49
CA PHE A 73 -3.05 0.87 0.90
C PHE A 73 -1.62 0.59 1.38
N ARG A 74 -1.30 1.05 2.58
CA ARG A 74 0.02 0.92 3.21
C ARG A 74 -0.13 0.45 4.64
N ALA A 75 0.72 -0.49 5.07
CA ALA A 75 0.79 -0.88 6.48
C ALA A 75 2.19 -1.40 6.86
N GLY A 76 2.77 -0.86 7.93
CA GLY A 76 4.14 -1.19 8.35
C GLY A 76 5.00 0.05 8.63
N ARG A 77 6.31 -0.05 8.36
CA ARG A 77 7.32 0.96 8.71
C ARG A 77 8.11 1.40 7.49
N VAL A 78 8.37 2.70 7.38
CA VAL A 78 9.37 3.25 6.44
C VAL A 78 10.36 4.15 7.16
N THR A 79 11.61 4.20 6.69
CA THR A 79 12.68 5.05 7.21
C THR A 79 13.11 6.14 6.23
N GLY A 80 12.27 6.42 5.23
CA GLY A 80 12.56 7.38 4.17
C GLY A 80 11.33 7.59 3.30
N THR A 81 11.54 7.80 2.00
CA THR A 81 10.53 8.29 1.05
C THR A 81 9.71 7.18 0.37
N HIS A 82 9.79 5.94 0.85
CA HIS A 82 9.18 4.77 0.23
C HIS A 82 7.65 4.88 0.09
N TRP A 83 6.98 5.65 0.96
CA TRP A 83 5.55 5.95 0.89
C TRP A 83 5.27 7.45 0.75
N ASP A 84 6.21 8.20 0.18
CA ASP A 84 5.95 9.58 -0.25
C ASP A 84 5.11 9.56 -1.52
N ARG A 85 4.56 10.72 -1.88
CA ARG A 85 3.66 10.87 -3.03
C ARG A 85 4.20 10.15 -4.27
N ASP A 86 5.46 10.37 -4.63
CA ASP A 86 6.02 9.86 -5.89
C ASP A 86 6.42 8.36 -5.81
N SER A 87 6.27 7.74 -4.64
CA SER A 87 6.54 6.31 -4.40
C SER A 87 5.26 5.48 -4.19
N ILE A 88 4.07 6.05 -4.43
CA ILE A 88 2.78 5.35 -4.29
C ILE A 88 2.08 5.18 -5.63
N GLY A 89 2.00 3.97 -6.18
CA GLY A 89 1.23 3.74 -7.41
C GLY A 89 -0.28 3.86 -7.22
N GLN A 90 -1.01 4.15 -8.28
CA GLN A 90 -2.48 3.98 -8.29
C GLN A 90 -2.81 2.51 -8.01
N TYR A 91 -3.82 2.24 -7.18
CA TYR A 91 -4.29 0.91 -6.77
C TYR A 91 -3.22 0.01 -6.15
N SER A 92 -2.08 0.60 -5.74
CA SER A 92 -0.94 -0.16 -5.25
C SER A 92 -1.11 -0.53 -3.79
N SER A 93 -0.50 -1.65 -3.40
CA SER A 93 -0.42 -2.07 -2.00
C SER A 93 1.03 -2.30 -1.58
N ALA A 94 1.41 -1.75 -0.43
CA ALA A 94 2.74 -2.00 0.14
C ALA A 94 2.68 -2.30 1.64
N PHE A 95 3.30 -3.41 2.05
CA PHE A 95 3.29 -3.90 3.44
C PHE A 95 4.68 -4.21 3.97
N GLY A 96 4.90 -4.06 5.26
CA GLY A 96 6.17 -4.43 5.91
C GLY A 96 7.14 -3.25 6.11
N TYR A 97 8.44 -3.53 6.02
CA TYR A 97 9.52 -2.58 6.29
C TYR A 97 10.16 -2.07 5.00
N ASN A 98 10.11 -0.76 4.75
CA ASN A 98 10.70 -0.11 3.56
C ASN A 98 10.23 -0.73 2.23
N SER A 99 9.03 -1.31 2.18
CA SER A 99 8.47 -1.77 0.91
C SER A 99 7.97 -0.59 0.08
N LYS A 100 8.18 -0.65 -1.24
CA LYS A 100 7.80 0.38 -2.19
C LYS A 100 7.00 -0.22 -3.34
N ALA A 101 5.74 0.20 -3.48
CA ALA A 101 4.88 -0.16 -4.60
C ALA A 101 4.51 1.14 -5.34
N SER A 102 5.31 1.51 -6.34
CA SER A 102 5.16 2.80 -7.06
C SER A 102 4.54 2.65 -8.45
N GLY A 103 4.48 1.45 -9.01
CA GLY A 103 3.78 1.19 -10.27
C GLY A 103 2.27 1.09 -10.10
N ILE A 104 1.50 1.33 -11.16
CA ILE A 104 0.04 1.18 -11.17
C ILE A 104 -0.31 -0.28 -10.87
N GLY A 105 -1.20 -0.55 -9.91
CA GLY A 105 -1.61 -1.89 -9.50
C GLY A 105 -0.48 -2.75 -8.93
N SER A 106 0.66 -2.15 -8.56
CA SER A 106 1.81 -2.89 -8.05
C SER A 106 1.62 -3.37 -6.61
N PHE A 107 2.32 -4.46 -6.27
CA PHE A 107 2.30 -5.06 -4.94
C PHE A 107 3.72 -5.24 -4.41
N ALA A 108 4.01 -4.72 -3.22
CA ALA A 108 5.29 -4.92 -2.55
C ALA A 108 5.13 -5.33 -1.08
N ALA A 109 5.79 -6.39 -0.63
CA ALA A 109 5.66 -6.87 0.75
C ALA A 109 6.98 -7.32 1.37
N ASN A 110 7.01 -7.31 2.72
CA ASN A 110 8.12 -7.71 3.59
C ASN A 110 9.22 -6.63 3.72
N TYR A 111 10.49 -6.95 3.47
CA TYR A 111 11.62 -6.07 3.83
C TYR A 111 12.31 -5.55 2.57
N GLY A 112 12.29 -4.24 2.36
CA GLY A 112 13.03 -3.58 1.26
C GLY A 112 12.62 -4.01 -0.15
N SER A 113 11.47 -4.67 -0.31
CA SER A 113 10.95 -5.09 -1.62
C SER A 113 10.40 -3.90 -2.41
N SER A 114 10.74 -3.81 -3.69
CA SER A 114 10.40 -2.68 -4.57
C SER A 114 9.72 -3.16 -5.86
N ALA A 115 8.44 -2.87 -6.00
CA ALA A 115 7.65 -3.06 -7.22
C ALA A 115 7.39 -1.70 -7.88
N THR A 116 8.23 -1.32 -8.85
CA THR A 116 8.14 -0.02 -9.53
C THR A 116 7.52 -0.10 -10.92
N GLY A 117 7.47 -1.29 -11.52
CA GLY A 117 6.77 -1.52 -12.77
C GLY A 117 5.25 -1.55 -12.58
N ASN A 118 4.50 -1.19 -13.63
CA ASN A 118 3.05 -1.35 -13.63
C ASN A 118 2.68 -2.83 -13.51
N TYR A 119 1.73 -3.16 -12.63
CA TYR A 119 1.29 -4.52 -12.31
C TYR A 119 2.40 -5.42 -11.77
N ALA A 120 3.54 -4.85 -11.35
CA ALA A 120 4.66 -5.61 -10.83
C ALA A 120 4.38 -6.14 -9.41
N THR A 121 4.96 -7.28 -9.09
CA THR A 121 4.88 -7.92 -7.77
C THR A 121 6.27 -8.17 -7.21
N SER A 122 6.56 -7.66 -6.01
CA SER A 122 7.84 -7.86 -5.31
C SER A 122 7.62 -8.30 -3.87
N ILE A 123 7.94 -9.54 -3.51
CA ILE A 123 7.66 -10.09 -2.17
C ILE A 123 8.91 -10.74 -1.59
N GLY A 124 9.30 -10.33 -0.38
CA GLY A 124 10.40 -10.92 0.37
C GLY A 124 11.46 -9.90 0.78
N TYR A 125 12.73 -10.30 0.75
CA TYR A 125 13.86 -9.49 1.23
C TYR A 125 14.61 -8.84 0.06
N ASN A 126 14.60 -7.52 -0.03
CA ASN A 126 15.36 -6.73 -1.00
C ASN A 126 15.19 -7.17 -2.46
N ASN A 127 13.97 -7.53 -2.86
CA ASN A 127 13.67 -7.82 -4.27
C ASN A 127 13.34 -6.55 -5.05
N SER A 128 13.55 -6.60 -6.36
CA SER A 128 13.26 -5.51 -7.28
C SER A 128 12.52 -6.02 -8.52
N ALA A 129 11.26 -5.60 -8.70
CA ALA A 129 10.45 -5.85 -9.88
C ALA A 129 10.15 -4.51 -10.58
N THR A 130 10.95 -4.15 -11.59
CA THR A 130 10.99 -2.77 -12.11
C THR A 130 10.25 -2.55 -13.42
N SER A 131 9.94 -3.64 -14.13
CA SER A 131 9.29 -3.59 -15.44
C SER A 131 7.82 -4.02 -15.36
N SER A 132 7.07 -3.71 -16.43
CA SER A 132 5.64 -4.02 -16.51
C SER A 132 5.39 -5.51 -16.31
N ALA A 133 4.47 -5.85 -15.40
CA ALA A 133 4.10 -7.19 -15.00
C ALA A 133 5.27 -8.09 -14.56
N ALA A 134 6.39 -7.50 -14.11
CA ALA A 134 7.52 -8.24 -13.58
C ALA A 134 7.21 -8.81 -12.19
N VAL A 135 7.77 -9.98 -11.88
CA VAL A 135 7.56 -10.70 -10.62
C VAL A 135 8.90 -11.04 -9.98
N ALA A 136 9.16 -10.54 -8.78
CA ALA A 136 10.38 -10.85 -8.00
C ALA A 136 10.01 -11.42 -6.62
N LEU A 137 10.33 -12.68 -6.35
CA LEU A 137 9.92 -13.39 -5.14
C LEU A 137 11.11 -14.07 -4.44
N GLY A 138 11.30 -13.82 -3.14
CA GLY A 138 12.35 -14.46 -2.34
C GLY A 138 13.35 -13.46 -1.76
N SER A 139 14.65 -13.59 -2.07
CA SER A 139 15.70 -12.72 -1.51
C SER A 139 16.66 -12.19 -2.57
N GLY A 140 16.73 -10.88 -2.74
CA GLY A 140 17.72 -10.23 -3.60
C GLY A 140 17.52 -10.46 -5.10
N ASN A 141 16.31 -10.82 -5.54
CA ASN A 141 16.03 -11.05 -6.96
C ASN A 141 15.79 -9.74 -7.73
N SER A 142 16.13 -9.74 -9.01
CA SER A 142 15.95 -8.62 -9.94
C SER A 142 15.17 -9.08 -11.17
N ALA A 143 13.93 -8.63 -11.31
CA ALA A 143 13.08 -8.87 -12.47
C ALA A 143 12.92 -7.53 -13.23
N THR A 144 13.76 -7.31 -14.25
CA THR A 144 13.84 -6.04 -14.99
C THR A 144 13.37 -6.15 -16.43
N GLY A 145 13.11 -7.36 -16.93
CA GLY A 145 12.43 -7.56 -18.20
C GLY A 145 10.91 -7.37 -18.11
N ILE A 146 10.27 -6.94 -19.19
CA ILE A 146 8.81 -6.91 -19.29
C ILE A 146 8.30 -8.36 -19.18
N TYR A 147 7.26 -8.61 -18.38
CA TYR A 147 6.75 -9.97 -18.08
C TYR A 147 7.78 -10.93 -17.45
N SER A 148 8.92 -10.43 -16.99
CA SER A 148 9.96 -11.29 -16.43
C SER A 148 9.62 -11.81 -15.03
N VAL A 149 10.14 -12.98 -14.70
CA VAL A 149 9.93 -13.64 -13.40
C VAL A 149 11.28 -14.02 -12.82
N ALA A 150 11.60 -13.57 -11.61
CA ALA A 150 12.81 -13.95 -10.87
C ALA A 150 12.43 -14.45 -9.48
N MET A 151 12.66 -15.73 -9.21
CA MET A 151 12.22 -16.37 -7.96
C MET A 151 13.34 -17.17 -7.29
N GLY A 152 13.45 -17.09 -5.97
CA GLY A 152 14.48 -17.76 -5.19
C GLY A 152 15.45 -16.76 -4.56
N VAL A 153 16.75 -16.93 -4.76
CA VAL A 153 17.78 -16.09 -4.14
C VAL A 153 18.78 -15.57 -5.18
N ILE A 154 18.88 -14.24 -5.30
CA ILE A 154 19.88 -13.53 -6.12
C ILE A 154 19.76 -13.84 -7.63
N ASN A 155 18.56 -14.09 -8.14
CA ASN A 155 18.36 -14.30 -9.57
C ASN A 155 18.14 -13.01 -10.35
N GLN A 156 18.48 -13.02 -11.65
CA GLN A 156 18.35 -11.87 -12.55
C GLN A 156 17.62 -12.27 -13.85
N SER A 157 16.39 -11.78 -14.03
CA SER A 157 15.64 -11.92 -15.28
C SER A 157 15.57 -10.56 -15.99
N THR A 158 16.49 -10.34 -16.94
CA THR A 158 16.72 -8.99 -17.50
C THR A 158 16.03 -8.75 -18.83
N ALA A 159 15.73 -9.80 -19.58
CA ALA A 159 15.10 -9.74 -20.90
C ALA A 159 13.58 -9.99 -20.87
N ALA A 160 12.89 -9.69 -21.97
CA ALA A 160 11.44 -9.79 -22.04
C ALA A 160 10.99 -11.25 -21.89
N ALA A 161 9.98 -11.48 -21.06
CA ALA A 161 9.45 -12.80 -20.71
C ALA A 161 10.50 -13.80 -20.16
N ALA A 162 11.67 -13.31 -19.71
CA ALA A 162 12.71 -14.15 -19.14
C ALA A 162 12.30 -14.69 -17.76
N THR A 163 12.65 -15.94 -17.48
CA THR A 163 12.35 -16.61 -16.21
C THR A 163 13.61 -17.15 -15.56
N THR A 164 13.81 -16.80 -14.29
CA THR A 164 14.85 -17.40 -13.44
C THR A 164 14.26 -17.99 -12.17
N SER A 165 14.77 -19.15 -11.78
CA SER A 165 14.34 -19.84 -10.55
C SER A 165 15.49 -20.59 -9.88
N GLY A 166 15.75 -20.32 -8.60
CA GLY A 166 16.78 -21.02 -7.81
C GLY A 166 17.77 -20.07 -7.16
N PHE A 167 19.08 -20.32 -7.29
CA PHE A 167 20.16 -19.52 -6.70
C PHE A 167 21.07 -18.95 -7.79
N VAL A 168 21.23 -17.62 -7.86
CA VAL A 168 22.22 -16.94 -8.71
C VAL A 168 22.10 -17.26 -10.22
N ASN A 169 20.88 -17.46 -10.74
CA ASN A 169 20.67 -17.64 -12.17
C ASN A 169 20.52 -16.30 -12.91
N GLN A 170 20.86 -16.29 -14.20
CA GLN A 170 20.70 -15.15 -15.10
C GLN A 170 19.97 -15.57 -16.37
N ALA A 171 18.93 -14.84 -16.76
CA ALA A 171 18.24 -15.01 -18.05
C ALA A 171 18.25 -13.67 -18.80
N ASN A 172 19.10 -13.59 -19.83
CA ASN A 172 19.44 -12.37 -20.57
C ASN A 172 18.92 -12.39 -22.02
N GLY A 173 18.41 -13.53 -22.51
CA GLY A 173 17.70 -13.62 -23.77
C GLY A 173 16.19 -13.44 -23.61
N ASP A 174 15.52 -12.89 -24.63
CA ASP A 174 14.06 -12.87 -24.65
C ASP A 174 13.52 -14.30 -24.59
N TYR A 175 12.52 -14.53 -23.73
CA TYR A 175 11.95 -15.85 -23.43
C TYR A 175 12.92 -16.87 -22.81
N ALA A 176 14.13 -16.45 -22.41
CA ALA A 176 15.12 -17.35 -21.82
C ALA A 176 14.66 -17.88 -20.46
N VAL A 177 15.07 -19.11 -20.15
CA VAL A 177 14.77 -19.78 -18.89
C VAL A 177 16.06 -20.32 -18.28
N ALA A 178 16.44 -19.84 -17.10
CA ALA A 178 17.56 -20.36 -16.32
C ALA A 178 17.08 -20.86 -14.95
N MET A 179 17.28 -22.14 -14.66
CA MET A 179 16.78 -22.78 -13.43
C MET A 179 17.86 -23.62 -12.77
N GLY A 180 17.97 -23.52 -11.45
CA GLY A 180 18.95 -24.28 -10.64
C GLY A 180 19.90 -23.38 -9.86
N ASP A 181 21.19 -23.68 -9.92
CA ASP A 181 22.26 -22.91 -9.28
C ASP A 181 23.25 -22.41 -10.35
N GLN A 182 23.47 -21.10 -10.42
CA GLN A 182 24.49 -20.45 -11.26
C GLN A 182 24.37 -20.72 -12.78
N ASN A 183 23.15 -20.82 -13.31
CA ASN A 183 22.93 -20.97 -14.75
C ASN A 183 22.84 -19.60 -15.45
N VAL A 184 23.21 -19.57 -16.73
CA VAL A 184 23.07 -18.41 -17.62
C VAL A 184 22.35 -18.85 -18.89
N ALA A 185 21.26 -18.17 -19.25
CA ALA A 185 20.46 -18.40 -20.45
C ALA A 185 20.26 -17.12 -21.27
#